data_AF-A0A659XXM6-F1
#
_entry.id   AF-A0A659XXM6-F1
#
_cell.length_a   1.000
_cell.length_b   1.000
_cell.length_c   1.000
_cell.angle_alpha   90.00
_cell.angle_beta   90.00
_cell.angle_gamma   90.00
#
_symmetry.space_group_name_H-M   'P 1'
#
loop_
_entity.id
_entity.type
_entity.pdbx_description
1 polymer ?
#
loop_
_entity_poly.entity_id
_entity_poly.type
_entity_poly.pdbx_seq_one_letter_code
_entity_poly.pdbx_strand_id
1 'polypeptide(L)' 'VYVWPGGGITLMVDVTRVPEGAFGYVPTPALVAPIEFTMRRDDYVRLGGYENEIRSVEDILAKGGEYL' A
#
# COMPACT_ATOMS: atom_id res chain seq x y z
N VAL A 1 -2.65 12.46 19.61
CA VAL A 1 -1.95 11.63 18.60
C VAL A 1 -0.67 12.36 18.25
N TYR A 2 0.48 11.71 18.35
CA TYR A 2 1.75 12.32 17.95
C TYR A 2 2.04 11.89 16.50
N VAL A 3 2.10 12.85 15.59
CA VAL A 3 2.30 12.62 14.14
C VAL A 3 3.73 13.03 13.81
N TRP A 4 4.52 12.10 13.29
CA TRP A 4 5.90 12.36 12.87
C TRP A 4 5.95 13.00 11.47
N PRO A 5 7.07 13.68 11.12
CA PRO A 5 7.31 14.12 9.76
C PRO A 5 7.21 12.95 8.77
N GLY A 6 6.59 13.17 7.61
CA GLY A 6 6.36 12.14 6.61
C GLY A 6 4.97 12.16 5.99
N GLY A 7 4.42 13.34 5.64
CA GLY A 7 3.14 13.43 4.92
C GLY A 7 1.89 13.05 5.72
N GLY A 8 1.98 12.94 7.05
CA GLY A 8 0.84 12.65 7.92
C GLY A 8 0.45 11.17 8.01
N ILE A 9 1.20 10.27 7.36
CA ILE A 9 0.96 8.81 7.44
C ILE A 9 1.70 8.15 8.60
N THR A 10 2.67 8.85 9.21
CA THR A 10 3.47 8.32 10.31
C THR A 10 2.96 8.87 11.63
N LEU A 11 2.40 8.02 12.48
CA LEU A 11 1.93 8.38 13.81
C LEU A 11 2.36 7.37 14.87
N MET A 12 2.57 7.86 16.08
CA MET A 12 2.87 7.05 17.25
C MET A 12 1.57 6.58 17.91
N VAL A 13 1.47 5.28 18.13
CA VAL A 13 0.34 4.62 18.81
C VAL A 13 0.82 4.04 20.13
N ASP A 14 0.08 4.34 21.20
CA ASP A 14 0.24 3.69 22.50
C ASP A 14 -0.52 2.36 22.50
N VAL A 15 0.22 1.26 22.44
CA VAL A 15 -0.33 -0.10 22.37
C VAL A 15 -1.10 -0.51 23.62
N THR A 16 -0.95 0.19 24.75
CA THR A 16 -1.70 -0.12 25.98
C THR A 16 -3.14 0.38 25.94
N ARG A 17 -3.48 1.22 24.95
CA ARG A 17 -4.77 1.91 24.83
C ARG A 17 -5.62 1.42 23.66
N VAL A 18 -5.14 0.40 22.92
CA VAL A 18 -5.91 -0.18 21.81
C VAL A 18 -6.99 -1.13 22.35
N PRO A 19 -8.11 -1.33 21.63
CA PRO A 19 -9.15 -2.28 22.03
C PRO A 19 -8.60 -3.70 22.18
N GLU A 20 -9.25 -4.48 23.04
CA GLU A 20 -9.00 -5.92 23.12
C GLU A 20 -9.26 -6.58 21.74
N GLY A 21 -8.39 -7.50 21.34
CA GLY A 21 -8.48 -8.16 20.02
C GLY A 21 -8.01 -7.33 18.83
N ALA A 22 -7.37 -6.17 19.04
CA ALA A 22 -6.85 -5.33 17.95
C ALA A 22 -5.67 -5.93 17.17
N PHE A 23 -5.03 -7.00 17.66
CA PHE A 23 -3.90 -7.66 17.02
C PHE A 23 -4.25 -9.07 16.55
N GLY A 24 -3.92 -9.38 15.30
CA GLY A 24 -3.98 -10.73 14.74
C GLY A 24 -2.59 -11.37 14.65
N TYR A 25 -2.54 -12.70 14.73
CA TYR A 25 -1.32 -13.48 14.54
C TYR A 25 -1.33 -14.14 13.16
N VAL A 26 -0.25 -13.99 12.40
CA VAL A 26 -0.06 -14.70 11.12
C VAL A 26 0.97 -15.81 11.36
N PRO A 27 0.61 -17.09 11.21
CA PRO A 27 1.55 -18.19 11.41
C PRO A 27 2.66 -18.15 10.36
N THR A 28 3.89 -18.38 10.81
CA THR A 28 5.09 -18.34 9.98
C THR A 28 5.19 -19.59 9.10
N PRO A 29 5.57 -19.49 7.80
CA PRO A 29 6.07 -18.30 7.12
C PRO A 29 4.95 -17.30 6.84
N ALA A 30 5.13 -16.06 7.31
CA ALA A 30 4.19 -15.00 7.02
C ALA A 30 4.22 -14.74 5.52
N LEU A 31 3.21 -15.19 4.79
CA LEU A 31 3.10 -14.95 3.36
C LEU A 31 2.60 -13.52 3.18
N VAL A 32 3.47 -12.54 3.39
CA VAL A 32 3.27 -11.17 2.89
C VAL A 32 3.63 -11.22 1.41
N ALA A 33 2.75 -11.83 0.62
CA ALA A 33 2.87 -11.79 -0.82
C ALA A 33 2.36 -10.44 -1.31
N PRO A 34 3.04 -9.81 -2.29
CA PRO A 34 2.45 -8.69 -2.99
C PRO A 34 1.11 -9.14 -3.58
N ILE A 35 0.06 -8.37 -3.33
CA ILE A 35 -1.25 -8.64 -3.93
C ILE A 35 -1.28 -7.91 -5.26
N GLU A 36 -1.22 -8.67 -6.34
CA GLU A 36 -1.40 -8.17 -7.69
C GLU A 36 -2.86 -8.37 -8.13
N PHE A 37 -3.47 -7.33 -8.68
CA PHE A 37 -4.82 -7.38 -9.21
C PHE A 37 -4.78 -7.09 -10.71
N THR A 38 -5.53 -7.87 -11.48
CA THR A 38 -5.84 -7.54 -12.87
C THR A 38 -7.27 -7.01 -12.93
N MET A 39 -7.45 -5.81 -13.45
CA MET A 39 -8.77 -5.22 -13.66
C MET A 39 -8.77 -4.30 -14.87
N ARG A 40 -9.96 -3.87 -15.29
CA ARG A 40 -10.08 -2.85 -16.34
C ARG A 40 -9.61 -1.50 -15.81
N ARG A 41 -8.90 -0.74 -16.65
CA ARG A 41 -8.44 0.61 -16.31
C ARG A 41 -9.58 1.51 -15.84
N ASP A 42 -10.70 1.50 -16.55
CA ASP A 42 -11.84 2.37 -16.20
C ASP A 42 -12.42 2.07 -14.83
N ASP A 43 -12.44 0.79 -14.42
CA ASP A 43 -12.86 0.40 -13.07
C ASP A 43 -11.87 0.90 -12.01
N TYR A 44 -10.56 0.78 -12.27
CA TYR A 44 -9.51 1.30 -11.38
C TYR A 44 -9.65 2.82 -11.18
N VAL A 45 -9.86 3.57 -12.25
CA VAL A 45 -10.05 5.03 -12.19
C VAL A 45 -11.34 5.38 -11.44
N ARG A 46 -12.44 4.66 -11.68
CA ARG A 46 -13.73 4.89 -11.00
C ARG A 46 -13.65 4.66 -9.49
N LEU A 47 -12.75 3.79 -9.04
CA LEU A 47 -12.47 3.54 -7.61
C LEU A 47 -11.55 4.60 -6.97
N GLY A 48 -11.12 5.62 -7.72
CA GLY A 48 -10.18 6.64 -7.24
C GLY A 48 -8.72 6.23 -7.35
N GLY A 49 -8.40 5.30 -8.25
CA GLY A 49 -7.02 4.90 -8.53
C GLY A 49 -6.14 6.05 -9.06
N TYR A 50 -4.82 5.92 -8.87
CA TYR A 50 -3.82 6.90 -9.27
C TYR A 50 -3.54 6.79 -10.77
N GLU A 51 -4.43 7.33 -11.61
CA GLU A 51 -4.34 7.19 -13.06
C GLU A 51 -3.02 7.65 -13.65
N ASN A 52 -2.49 8.77 -13.14
CA ASN A 52 -1.24 9.35 -13.62
C ASN A 52 0.00 8.47 -13.35
N GLU A 53 -0.12 7.52 -12.42
CA GLU A 53 0.94 6.59 -12.05
C GLU A 53 0.88 5.26 -12.83
N ILE A 54 -0.10 5.09 -13.73
CA ILE A 54 -0.18 3.90 -14.59
C ILE A 54 0.96 3.95 -15.61
N ARG A 55 1.78 2.90 -15.63
CA ARG A 55 2.92 2.74 -16.56
C ARG A 55 2.64 1.64 -17.57
N SER A 56 3.11 1.80 -18.82
CA SER A 56 3.04 0.72 -19.82
C SER A 56 4.19 -0.27 -19.62
N VAL A 57 4.05 -1.48 -20.16
CA VAL A 57 5.11 -2.50 -20.09
C VAL A 57 6.38 -2.03 -20.79
N GLU A 58 6.25 -1.39 -21.95
CA GLU A 58 7.38 -0.85 -22.72
C GLU A 58 8.16 0.19 -21.92
N ASP A 59 7.44 1.04 -21.19
CA ASP A 59 8.05 2.09 -20.38
C ASP A 59 8.75 1.52 -19.13
N ILE A 60 8.19 0.49 -18.50
CA ILE A 60 8.85 -0.27 -17.43
C ILE A 60 10.12 -0.96 -17.95
N LEU A 61 10.07 -1.58 -19.14
CA LEU A 61 11.23 -2.22 -19.76
C LEU A 61 12.34 -1.21 -20.09
N ALA A 62 11.98 0.03 -20.48
CA ALA A 62 12.93 1.07 -20.85
C ALA A 62 13.55 1.81 -19.65
N LYS A 63 12.80 2.01 -18.56
CA LYS A 63 13.20 2.89 -17.45
C LYS A 63 13.36 2.20 -16.09
N GLY A 64 12.97 0.94 -15.97
CA GLY A 64 12.97 0.19 -14.70
C GLY A 64 11.72 0.44 -13.85
N GLY A 65 11.52 -0.43 -12.86
CA GLY A 65 10.34 -0.44 -11.97
C GLY A 65 10.56 0.24 -10.61
N GLU A 66 11.62 1.04 -10.46
CA GLU A 66 11.88 1.77 -9.22
C GLU A 66 10.89 2.93 -9.08
N TYR A 67 10.32 3.11 -7.88
CA TYR A 67 9.46 4.24 -7.58
C TYR A 67 10.35 5.47 -7.33
N LEU A 68 10.19 6.53 -8.13
CA LEU A 68 10.91 7.81 -8.00
C LEU A 68 10.32 8.69 -6.89
#